data_AF-A0A9P6NIZ7-F1
#
_entry.id   AF-A0A9P6NIZ7-F1
#
_cell.length_a   1.000
_cell.length_b   1.000
_cell.length_c   1.000
_cell.angle_alpha   90.00
_cell.angle_beta   90.00
_cell.angle_gamma   90.00
#
_symmetry.space_group_name_H-M   'P 1'
#
loop_
_entity.id
_entity.type
_entity.pdbx_description
1 polymer ?
#
loop_
_entity_poly.entity_id
_entity_poly.type
_entity_poly.pdbx_seq_one_letter_code
_entity_poly.pdbx_strand_id
1 'polypeptide(L)'
;MKETIKQTRNHPCPHCNAPTISAVPPTQATPPSSNTNRLSNRLWSTVASATQPAKQVKVPPKPPTNKMINEFKSAKIIIRVPVDKDPCAKLEPKELTCKINAALLTINAKIDDNLIQVKGASRLPSGDLLIHTYNRIAARWILENCHCWTEIVHKDFTTMRPTFPVLLQSVPTKFNPADPNFIKELANQNHLPIEVF
;
A
#
# COMPACT_ATOMS: atom_id res chain seq x y z
N MET A 1 -33.92 19.64 -44.71
CA MET A 1 -33.43 18.37 -44.13
C MET A 1 -31.93 18.34 -44.21
N LYS A 2 -31.26 18.54 -43.07
CA LYS A 2 -29.91 18.09 -42.68
C LYS A 2 -29.42 18.99 -41.54
N GLU A 3 -28.73 18.33 -40.62
CA GLU A 3 -27.82 18.81 -39.56
C GLU A 3 -28.28 18.50 -38.14
N THR A 4 -27.43 18.08 -37.19
CA THR A 4 -26.12 17.40 -37.19
C THR A 4 -25.92 17.04 -35.71
N ILE A 5 -25.70 15.77 -35.40
CA ILE A 5 -25.43 15.28 -34.04
C ILE A 5 -24.01 15.71 -33.65
N LYS A 6 -23.86 16.53 -32.60
CA LYS A 6 -22.55 16.84 -32.02
C LYS A 6 -22.13 15.73 -31.05
N GLN A 7 -21.12 15.00 -31.48
CA GLN A 7 -20.40 14.00 -30.71
C GLN A 7 -19.28 14.67 -29.92
N THR A 8 -19.39 14.72 -28.59
CA THR A 8 -18.35 15.19 -27.69
C THR A 8 -17.29 14.10 -27.51
N ARG A 9 -16.06 14.41 -27.95
CA ARG A 9 -14.88 13.55 -27.86
C ARG A 9 -14.37 13.47 -26.42
N ASN A 10 -14.23 12.25 -25.93
CA ASN A 10 -13.43 11.94 -24.74
C ASN A 10 -11.95 12.22 -25.03
N HIS A 11 -11.32 13.09 -24.25
CA HIS A 11 -9.87 13.29 -24.26
C HIS A 11 -9.22 12.36 -23.20
N PRO A 12 -8.29 11.47 -23.59
CA PRO A 12 -7.58 10.62 -22.64
C PRO A 12 -6.42 11.39 -21.96
N CYS A 13 -6.29 11.20 -20.65
CA CYS A 13 -5.21 11.75 -19.83
C CYS A 13 -3.87 11.05 -20.17
N PRO A 14 -2.79 11.78 -20.50
CA PRO A 14 -1.58 11.21 -21.11
C PRO A 14 -0.62 10.48 -20.16
N HIS A 15 -0.95 10.32 -18.88
CA HIS A 15 -0.04 9.73 -17.87
C HIS A 15 -0.48 8.37 -17.29
N CYS A 16 -1.43 7.69 -17.94
CA CYS A 16 -1.91 6.39 -17.48
C CYS A 16 -1.65 5.28 -18.52
N ASN A 17 -0.39 5.04 -18.89
CA ASN A 17 -0.03 3.87 -19.67
C ASN A 17 0.46 2.76 -18.74
N ALA A 18 -0.38 1.75 -18.53
CA ALA A 18 0.02 0.48 -17.93
C ALA A 18 0.89 -0.32 -18.93
N PRO A 19 1.93 -1.04 -18.49
CA PRO A 19 2.67 -1.92 -19.39
C PRO A 19 1.79 -3.07 -19.86
N THR A 20 1.58 -3.15 -21.17
CA THR A 20 0.96 -4.28 -21.88
C THR A 20 1.85 -5.51 -21.73
N ILE A 21 1.44 -6.47 -20.90
CA ILE A 21 2.01 -7.82 -20.91
C ILE A 21 1.33 -8.58 -22.04
N SER A 22 2.13 -8.94 -23.06
CA SER A 22 1.71 -9.78 -24.18
C SER A 22 1.29 -11.16 -23.67
N ALA A 23 0.00 -11.46 -23.73
CA ALA A 23 -0.54 -12.78 -23.41
C ALA A 23 -0.28 -13.74 -24.59
N VAL A 24 0.50 -14.79 -24.34
CA VAL A 24 0.61 -15.95 -25.25
C VAL A 24 -0.58 -16.88 -24.94
N PRO A 25 -1.33 -17.37 -25.95
CA PRO A 25 -2.52 -18.19 -25.72
C PRO A 25 -2.17 -19.62 -25.25
N PRO A 26 -3.00 -20.25 -24.39
CA PRO A 26 -2.78 -21.64 -23.99
C PRO A 26 -3.24 -22.61 -25.08
N THR A 27 -2.34 -23.48 -25.54
CA THR A 27 -2.68 -24.65 -26.36
C THR A 27 -3.40 -25.67 -25.50
N GLN A 28 -4.65 -25.97 -25.86
CA GLN A 28 -5.45 -27.06 -25.31
C GLN A 28 -4.87 -28.42 -25.74
N ALA A 29 -4.73 -29.35 -24.81
CA ALA A 29 -4.57 -30.77 -25.09
C ALA A 29 -5.66 -31.54 -24.33
N THR A 30 -6.49 -32.25 -25.08
CA THR A 30 -7.56 -33.15 -24.64
C THR A 30 -7.00 -34.40 -23.92
N PRO A 31 -7.71 -34.96 -22.92
CA PRO A 31 -7.35 -36.23 -22.30
C PRO A 31 -7.95 -37.43 -23.06
N PRO A 32 -7.24 -38.55 -23.24
CA PRO A 32 -7.88 -39.83 -23.48
C PRO A 32 -8.28 -40.49 -22.14
N SER A 33 -9.53 -40.94 -22.11
CA SER A 33 -10.14 -41.74 -21.05
C SER A 33 -9.62 -43.18 -21.08
N SER A 34 -9.31 -43.76 -19.92
CA SER A 34 -9.72 -45.14 -19.56
C SER A 34 -9.32 -45.52 -18.14
N ASN A 35 -10.29 -46.07 -17.42
CA ASN A 35 -10.24 -46.63 -16.07
C ASN A 35 -9.24 -47.80 -15.93
N THR A 36 -8.58 -47.93 -14.77
CA THR A 36 -8.87 -48.94 -13.71
C THR A 36 -7.68 -49.12 -12.75
N ASN A 37 -8.03 -49.26 -11.47
CA ASN A 37 -7.24 -49.65 -10.29
C ASN A 37 -5.89 -50.37 -10.50
N ARG A 38 -4.84 -49.87 -9.82
CA ARG A 38 -4.15 -50.64 -8.76
C ARG A 38 -3.13 -49.79 -7.99
N LEU A 39 -3.30 -49.77 -6.68
CA LEU A 39 -2.29 -49.42 -5.69
C LEU A 39 -1.05 -50.30 -5.87
N SER A 40 0.12 -49.70 -6.11
CA SER A 40 1.38 -50.16 -5.53
C SER A 40 2.48 -49.12 -5.71
N ASN A 41 2.71 -48.34 -4.66
CA ASN A 41 4.02 -47.74 -4.39
C ASN A 41 5.08 -48.84 -4.42
N ARG A 42 5.97 -48.86 -5.43
CA ARG A 42 7.28 -49.50 -5.31
C ARG A 42 8.36 -48.79 -6.12
N LEU A 43 9.30 -48.27 -5.35
CA LEU A 43 10.77 -48.28 -5.52
C LEU A 43 11.34 -47.89 -6.89
N TRP A 44 12.03 -46.74 -6.89
CA TRP A 44 12.99 -46.39 -7.93
C TRP A 44 14.24 -47.29 -7.84
N SER A 45 14.74 -47.64 -9.03
CA SER A 45 15.77 -48.60 -9.37
C SER A 45 17.20 -48.21 -8.96
N THR A 46 18.00 -49.22 -8.62
CA THR A 46 19.45 -49.19 -8.41
C THR A 46 20.24 -49.24 -9.73
N VAL A 47 21.43 -48.63 -9.72
CA VAL A 47 22.69 -48.73 -10.52
C VAL A 47 23.07 -47.43 -11.25
N ALA A 48 24.31 -46.92 -11.26
CA ALA A 48 25.62 -47.55 -11.08
C ALA A 48 26.63 -46.63 -10.36
N SER A 49 27.62 -47.25 -9.70
CA SER A 49 28.79 -46.59 -9.10
C SER A 49 29.70 -46.00 -10.17
N ALA A 50 29.83 -44.68 -10.18
CA ALA A 50 30.98 -43.99 -10.77
C ALA A 50 31.50 -43.02 -9.71
N THR A 51 32.75 -43.22 -9.27
CA THR A 51 33.44 -42.34 -8.32
C THR A 51 33.56 -40.95 -8.93
N GLN A 52 32.66 -40.04 -8.57
CA GLN A 52 32.76 -38.62 -8.89
C GLN A 52 33.46 -37.89 -7.74
N PRO A 53 34.35 -36.92 -8.01
CA PRO A 53 34.92 -36.07 -6.96
C PRO A 53 33.79 -35.36 -6.23
N ALA A 54 33.91 -35.25 -4.90
CA ALA A 54 32.88 -34.72 -4.01
C ALA A 54 32.32 -33.40 -4.55
N LYS A 55 31.13 -33.45 -5.16
CA LYS A 55 30.37 -32.26 -5.54
C LYS A 55 30.05 -31.52 -4.25
N GLN A 56 30.57 -30.31 -4.11
CA GLN A 56 30.15 -29.41 -3.05
C GLN A 56 28.62 -29.34 -3.09
N VAL A 57 27.98 -29.84 -2.04
CA VAL A 57 26.54 -29.75 -1.87
C VAL A 57 26.22 -28.28 -1.71
N LYS A 58 25.81 -27.63 -2.81
CA LYS A 58 25.22 -26.28 -2.74
C LYS A 58 23.96 -26.41 -1.91
N VAL A 59 24.05 -26.04 -0.63
CA VAL A 59 22.90 -25.98 0.26
C VAL A 59 21.89 -25.04 -0.41
N PRO A 60 20.64 -25.47 -0.63
CA PRO A 60 19.64 -24.60 -1.20
C PRO A 60 19.44 -23.37 -0.29
N PRO A 61 19.26 -22.17 -0.85
CA PRO A 61 19.05 -20.97 -0.06
C PRO A 61 17.87 -21.19 0.89
N LYS A 62 18.04 -20.78 2.15
CA LYS A 62 16.97 -20.88 3.14
C LYS A 62 15.75 -20.09 2.64
N PRO A 63 14.53 -20.64 2.79
CA PRO A 63 13.33 -19.92 2.38
C PRO A 63 13.23 -18.59 3.15
N PRO A 64 12.71 -17.53 2.51
CA PRO A 64 12.56 -16.24 3.16
C PRO A 64 11.61 -16.35 4.36
N THR A 65 11.87 -15.57 5.41
CA THR A 65 11.02 -15.56 6.60
C THR A 65 9.63 -15.01 6.27
N ASN A 66 8.60 -15.47 6.99
CA ASN A 66 7.24 -14.93 6.88
C ASN A 66 7.18 -13.41 7.02
N LYS A 67 8.04 -12.82 7.85
CA LYS A 67 8.16 -11.36 7.99
C LYS A 67 8.49 -10.69 6.64
N MET A 68 9.53 -11.16 5.96
CA MET A 68 9.93 -10.67 4.64
C MET A 68 8.80 -10.82 3.62
N ILE A 69 8.20 -12.02 3.54
CA ILE A 69 7.10 -12.27 2.60
C ILE A 69 5.91 -11.33 2.85
N ASN A 70 5.58 -11.07 4.12
CA ASN A 70 4.44 -10.24 4.49
C ASN A 70 4.64 -8.76 4.12
N GLU A 71 5.87 -8.27 4.11
CA GLU A 71 6.18 -6.89 3.72
C GLU A 71 5.83 -6.60 2.26
N PHE A 72 6.00 -7.59 1.37
CA PHE A 72 5.64 -7.50 -0.04
C PHE A 72 4.14 -7.66 -0.32
N LYS A 73 3.32 -8.02 0.67
CA LYS A 73 1.87 -8.15 0.45
C LYS A 73 1.23 -6.78 0.27
N SER A 74 0.25 -6.71 -0.64
CA SER A 74 -0.57 -5.52 -0.81
C SER A 74 -1.29 -5.15 0.48
N ALA A 75 -1.48 -3.85 0.68
CA ALA A 75 -2.16 -3.31 1.84
C ALA A 75 -3.27 -2.34 1.44
N LYS A 76 -4.16 -2.07 2.39
CA LYS A 76 -5.18 -1.04 2.29
C LYS A 76 -5.00 -0.12 3.49
N ILE A 77 -5.07 1.18 3.25
CA ILE A 77 -5.00 2.21 4.30
C ILE A 77 -6.18 3.15 4.15
N ILE A 78 -6.61 3.72 5.27
CA ILE A 78 -7.69 4.70 5.31
C ILE A 78 -7.09 6.02 5.74
N ILE A 79 -7.35 7.07 4.96
CA ILE A 79 -6.99 8.45 5.30
C ILE A 79 -8.25 9.19 5.68
N ARG A 80 -8.26 9.75 6.90
CA ARG A 80 -9.36 10.55 7.42
C ARG A 80 -9.45 11.85 6.64
N VAL A 81 -10.64 12.12 6.10
CA VAL A 81 -10.94 13.38 5.41
C VAL A 81 -11.65 14.31 6.38
N PRO A 82 -11.30 15.61 6.45
CA PRO A 82 -12.03 16.57 7.27
C PRO A 82 -13.50 16.69 6.80
N VAL A 83 -14.42 16.59 7.76
CA VAL A 83 -15.87 16.48 7.51
C VAL A 83 -16.44 17.74 6.85
N ASP A 84 -15.85 18.91 7.14
CA ASP A 84 -16.43 20.20 6.80
C ASP A 84 -16.30 20.57 5.31
N LYS A 85 -15.37 19.93 4.57
CA LYS A 85 -14.97 20.42 3.23
C LYS A 85 -14.94 19.39 2.12
N ASP A 86 -15.12 18.11 2.41
CA ASP A 86 -15.19 16.97 1.46
C ASP A 86 -14.49 17.20 0.10
N PRO A 87 -13.17 17.43 0.09
CA PRO A 87 -12.40 17.90 -1.06
C PRO A 87 -12.42 16.93 -2.26
N CYS A 88 -12.69 15.65 -1.99
CA CYS A 88 -12.68 14.59 -2.99
C CYS A 88 -14.08 14.11 -3.37
N ALA A 89 -15.15 14.82 -2.95
CA ALA A 89 -16.53 14.38 -3.12
C ALA A 89 -16.92 14.04 -4.56
N LYS A 90 -16.42 14.85 -5.50
CA LYS A 90 -16.81 14.82 -6.93
C LYS A 90 -15.84 14.03 -7.80
N LEU A 91 -14.81 13.42 -7.20
CA LEU A 91 -13.75 12.74 -7.94
C LEU A 91 -14.09 11.26 -8.13
N GLU A 92 -14.08 10.82 -9.39
CA GLU A 92 -14.16 9.41 -9.72
C GLU A 92 -12.92 8.65 -9.20
N PRO A 93 -13.03 7.36 -8.81
CA PRO A 93 -11.92 6.60 -8.24
C PRO A 93 -10.64 6.63 -9.09
N LYS A 94 -10.78 6.59 -10.41
CA LYS A 94 -9.65 6.67 -11.34
C LYS A 94 -8.97 8.03 -11.30
N GLU A 95 -9.76 9.11 -11.30
CA GLU A 95 -9.22 10.48 -11.24
C GLU A 95 -8.54 10.73 -9.90
N LEU A 96 -9.15 10.29 -8.79
CA LEU A 96 -8.58 10.35 -7.46
C LEU A 96 -7.23 9.62 -7.40
N THR A 97 -7.16 8.40 -7.95
CA THR A 97 -5.92 7.61 -8.03
C THR A 97 -4.83 8.37 -8.80
N CYS A 98 -5.19 9.01 -9.91
CA CYS A 98 -4.24 9.80 -10.71
C CYS A 98 -3.72 11.01 -9.93
N LYS A 99 -4.59 11.74 -9.23
CA LYS A 99 -4.20 12.91 -8.42
C LYS A 99 -3.27 12.52 -7.27
N ILE A 100 -3.57 11.42 -6.58
CA ILE A 100 -2.69 10.91 -5.51
C ILE A 100 -1.32 10.53 -6.08
N ASN A 101 -1.25 9.77 -7.17
CA ASN A 101 0.02 9.41 -7.79
C ASN A 101 0.79 10.64 -8.29
N ALA A 102 0.11 11.65 -8.82
CA ALA A 102 0.73 12.92 -9.22
C ALA A 102 1.29 13.67 -8.00
N ALA A 103 0.55 13.76 -6.90
CA ALA A 103 1.01 14.39 -5.67
C ALA A 103 2.24 13.67 -5.07
N LEU A 104 2.23 12.34 -5.04
CA LEU A 104 3.37 11.54 -4.58
C LEU A 104 4.61 11.74 -5.47
N LEU A 105 4.41 11.89 -6.78
CA LEU A 105 5.48 12.20 -7.71
C LEU A 105 6.04 13.61 -7.48
N THR A 106 5.19 14.61 -7.25
CA THR A 106 5.59 15.99 -6.95
C THR A 106 6.53 16.07 -5.75
N ILE A 107 6.27 15.28 -4.71
CA ILE A 107 7.15 15.22 -3.52
C ILE A 107 8.31 14.23 -3.67
N ASN A 108 8.50 13.65 -4.85
CA ASN A 108 9.54 12.65 -5.14
C ASN A 108 9.54 11.49 -4.11
N ALA A 109 8.35 11.00 -3.77
CA ALA A 109 8.16 9.93 -2.79
C ALA A 109 8.86 8.63 -3.25
N LYS A 110 9.87 8.17 -2.51
CA LYS A 110 10.70 6.99 -2.86
C LYS A 110 11.02 6.10 -1.65
N ILE A 111 11.12 4.80 -1.91
CA ILE A 111 11.68 3.78 -0.99
C ILE A 111 12.73 3.01 -1.77
N ASP A 112 13.98 2.97 -1.29
CA ASP A 112 15.10 2.27 -1.94
C ASP A 112 15.19 2.63 -3.44
N ASP A 113 15.12 3.93 -3.75
CA ASP A 113 15.09 4.53 -5.09
C ASP A 113 13.87 4.22 -5.97
N ASN A 114 12.94 3.39 -5.49
CA ASN A 114 11.69 3.09 -6.20
C ASN A 114 10.62 4.12 -5.85
N LEU A 115 10.01 4.71 -6.87
CA LEU A 115 8.89 5.64 -6.70
C LEU A 115 7.69 4.94 -6.07
N ILE A 116 7.09 5.59 -5.08
CA ILE A 116 5.88 5.10 -4.43
C ILE A 116 4.68 5.42 -5.32
N GLN A 117 3.89 4.39 -5.62
CA GLN A 117 2.64 4.51 -6.36
C GLN A 117 1.51 3.74 -5.67
N VAL A 118 0.29 4.24 -5.82
CA VAL A 118 -0.93 3.58 -5.36
C VAL A 118 -1.57 2.82 -6.51
N LYS A 119 -2.11 1.63 -6.20
CA LYS A 119 -2.83 0.78 -7.16
C LYS A 119 -4.22 1.32 -7.46
N GLY A 120 -4.83 1.99 -6.49
CA GLY A 120 -6.16 2.56 -6.60
C GLY A 120 -6.55 3.30 -5.34
N ALA A 121 -7.46 4.25 -5.48
CA ALA A 121 -8.08 4.96 -4.38
C ALA A 121 -9.58 5.10 -4.64
N SER A 122 -10.36 5.01 -3.57
CA SER A 122 -11.81 5.19 -3.62
C SER A 122 -12.28 5.86 -2.35
N ARG A 123 -13.46 6.46 -2.40
CA ARG A 123 -14.11 7.04 -1.23
C ARG A 123 -14.94 6.00 -0.49
N LEU A 124 -14.89 6.02 0.84
CA LEU A 124 -15.75 5.21 1.70
C LEU A 124 -17.08 5.95 1.97
N PRO A 125 -18.15 5.23 2.36
CA PRO A 125 -19.41 5.87 2.76
C PRO A 125 -19.27 6.87 3.93
N SER A 126 -18.24 6.72 4.77
CA SER A 126 -17.91 7.68 5.84
C SER A 126 -17.35 9.00 5.33
N GLY A 127 -17.00 9.08 4.05
CA GLY A 127 -16.30 10.21 3.44
C GLY A 127 -14.78 10.07 3.40
N ASP A 128 -14.22 9.12 4.16
CA ASP A 128 -12.78 8.84 4.20
C ASP A 128 -12.25 8.26 2.88
N LEU A 129 -10.94 8.37 2.65
CA LEU A 129 -10.30 7.76 1.48
C LEU A 129 -9.75 6.38 1.83
N LEU A 130 -10.15 5.37 1.04
CA LEU A 130 -9.54 4.05 1.01
C LEU A 130 -8.49 4.00 -0.10
N ILE A 131 -7.24 3.70 0.25
CA ILE A 131 -6.13 3.61 -0.70
C ILE A 131 -5.61 2.17 -0.71
N HIS A 132 -5.41 1.64 -1.91
CA HIS A 132 -4.81 0.34 -2.17
C HIS A 132 -3.35 0.51 -2.61
N THR A 133 -2.43 -0.16 -1.94
CA THR A 133 -0.99 -0.11 -2.24
C THR A 133 -0.47 -1.45 -2.76
N TYR A 134 0.68 -1.42 -3.43
CA TYR A 134 1.32 -2.63 -3.93
C TYR A 134 1.91 -3.49 -2.81
N ASN A 135 2.50 -2.87 -1.80
CA ASN A 135 3.15 -3.53 -0.66
C ASN A 135 2.86 -2.80 0.67
N ARG A 136 3.21 -3.43 1.80
CA ARG A 136 3.00 -2.86 3.14
C ARG A 136 3.93 -1.70 3.46
N ILE A 137 5.13 -1.70 2.88
CA ILE A 137 6.13 -0.66 3.13
C ILE A 137 5.65 0.68 2.55
N ALA A 138 5.15 0.68 1.31
CA ALA A 138 4.52 1.83 0.66
C ALA A 138 3.29 2.32 1.44
N ALA A 139 2.45 1.40 1.93
CA ALA A 139 1.30 1.78 2.77
C ALA A 139 1.72 2.50 4.04
N ARG A 140 2.74 2.00 4.74
CA ARG A 140 3.26 2.64 5.95
C ARG A 140 3.80 4.04 5.62
N TRP A 141 4.62 4.16 4.59
CA TRP A 141 5.19 5.43 4.19
C TRP A 141 4.11 6.47 3.84
N ILE A 142 3.09 6.08 3.06
CA ILE A 142 1.99 6.97 2.66
C ILE A 142 1.22 7.48 3.88
N LEU A 143 1.02 6.62 4.88
CA LEU A 143 0.31 6.98 6.11
C LEU A 143 1.14 7.93 6.99
N GLU A 144 2.42 7.64 7.19
CA GLU A 144 3.33 8.47 8.00
C GLU A 144 3.53 9.86 7.39
N ASN A 145 3.55 9.95 6.06
CA ASN A 145 3.77 11.18 5.31
C ASN A 145 2.48 11.77 4.73
N CYS A 146 1.30 11.40 5.24
CA CYS A 146 0.01 11.88 4.73
C CYS A 146 -0.05 13.42 4.64
N HIS A 147 0.43 14.10 5.67
CA HIS A 147 0.54 15.55 5.77
C HIS A 147 1.38 16.22 4.66
N CYS A 148 2.27 15.49 3.99
CA CYS A 148 3.13 16.05 2.94
C CYS A 148 2.47 16.05 1.55
N TRP A 149 1.49 15.19 1.29
CA TRP A 149 0.93 15.00 -0.05
C TRP A 149 -0.56 15.30 -0.16
N THR A 150 -1.32 15.27 0.92
CA THR A 150 -2.79 15.43 0.88
C THR A 150 -3.20 16.82 0.42
N GLU A 151 -2.52 17.88 0.89
CA GLU A 151 -2.78 19.26 0.47
C GLU A 151 -2.48 19.49 -1.02
N ILE A 152 -1.55 18.72 -1.58
CA ILE A 152 -1.20 18.76 -3.02
C ILE A 152 -2.31 18.11 -3.86
N VAL A 153 -2.98 17.08 -3.33
CA VAL A 153 -4.12 16.44 -4.02
C VAL A 153 -5.30 17.40 -4.11
N HIS A 154 -5.56 18.15 -3.03
CA HIS A 154 -6.58 19.20 -3.00
C HIS A 154 -6.29 20.19 -1.86
N LYS A 155 -6.46 21.49 -2.12
CA LYS A 155 -6.16 22.56 -1.15
C LYS A 155 -6.88 22.40 0.19
N ASP A 156 -8.14 22.01 0.15
CA ASP A 156 -8.94 21.75 1.37
C ASP A 156 -8.75 20.33 1.96
N PHE A 157 -7.86 19.51 1.39
CA PHE A 157 -7.51 18.18 1.91
C PHE A 157 -6.24 18.25 2.74
N THR A 158 -6.29 18.93 3.88
CA THR A 158 -5.15 18.99 4.80
C THR A 158 -5.29 17.89 5.84
N THR A 159 -4.31 16.98 5.90
CA THR A 159 -4.19 16.02 7.00
C THR A 159 -3.15 16.50 7.99
N MET A 160 -3.47 16.42 9.28
CA MET A 160 -2.46 16.65 10.32
C MET A 160 -1.42 15.52 10.31
N ARG A 161 -0.20 15.85 10.74
CA ARG A 161 0.80 14.83 11.05
C ARG A 161 0.20 13.89 12.10
N PRO A 162 0.37 12.56 11.98
CA PRO A 162 -0.09 11.64 13.01
C PRO A 162 0.53 12.01 14.37
N THR A 163 -0.27 12.59 15.26
CA THR A 163 0.08 12.80 16.66
C THR A 163 -0.45 11.61 17.44
N PHE A 164 0.42 10.97 18.22
CA PHE A 164 -0.01 9.90 19.11
C PHE A 164 -0.55 10.56 20.38
N PRO A 165 -1.86 10.51 20.66
CA PRO A 165 -2.40 11.06 21.90
C PRO A 165 -1.77 10.30 23.07
N VAL A 166 -1.23 11.03 24.03
CA VAL A 166 -0.70 10.46 25.27
C VAL A 166 -1.88 10.23 26.20
N LEU A 167 -2.11 8.98 26.59
CA LEU A 167 -3.08 8.65 27.63
C LEU A 167 -2.40 8.78 28.99
N LEU A 168 -2.82 9.77 29.77
CA LEU A 168 -2.35 9.97 31.14
C LEU A 168 -3.25 9.17 32.09
N GLN A 169 -2.70 8.08 32.62
CA GLN A 169 -3.44 7.18 33.51
C GLN A 169 -3.69 7.78 34.90
N SER A 170 -2.86 8.71 35.36
CA SER A 170 -3.02 9.38 36.66
C SER A 170 -2.54 10.81 36.55
N VAL A 171 -3.50 11.74 36.64
CA VAL A 171 -3.24 13.17 36.63
C VAL A 171 -3.51 13.69 38.05
N PRO A 172 -2.55 14.40 38.70
CA PRO A 172 -2.78 14.97 40.01
C PRO A 172 -4.02 15.86 40.03
N THR A 173 -4.79 15.88 41.12
CA THR A 173 -6.00 16.71 41.25
C THR A 173 -5.73 18.21 41.14
N LYS A 174 -4.47 18.64 41.33
CA LYS A 174 -4.01 20.02 41.17
C LYS A 174 -3.53 20.35 39.75
N PHE A 175 -3.49 19.37 38.85
CA PHE A 175 -3.05 19.58 37.48
C PHE A 175 -3.98 20.56 36.77
N ASN A 176 -3.41 21.63 36.26
CA ASN A 176 -4.10 22.58 35.42
C ASN A 176 -3.52 22.53 34.01
N PRO A 177 -4.26 22.05 33.00
CA PRO A 177 -3.75 21.99 31.63
C PRO A 177 -3.52 23.37 31.01
N ALA A 178 -4.09 24.44 31.58
CA ALA A 178 -3.86 25.81 31.13
C ALA A 178 -2.55 26.42 31.68
N ASP A 179 -1.89 25.77 32.65
CA ASP A 179 -0.61 26.24 33.20
C ASP A 179 0.56 25.50 32.49
N PRO A 180 1.42 26.23 31.74
CA PRO A 180 2.55 25.65 31.03
C PRO A 180 3.55 24.91 31.92
N ASN A 181 3.62 25.24 33.21
CA ASN A 181 4.54 24.60 34.14
C ASN A 181 4.15 23.15 34.41
N PHE A 182 2.85 22.86 34.55
CA PHE A 182 2.37 21.49 34.74
C PHE A 182 2.60 20.63 33.49
N ILE A 183 2.46 21.21 32.30
CA ILE A 183 2.75 20.52 31.03
C ILE A 183 4.25 20.20 30.92
N LYS A 184 5.13 21.15 31.26
CA LYS A 184 6.58 20.92 31.26
C LYS A 184 7.00 19.84 32.25
N GLU A 185 6.48 19.89 33.47
CA GLU A 185 6.78 18.89 34.49
C GLU A 185 6.31 17.50 34.06
N LEU A 186 5.10 17.40 33.52
CA LEU A 186 4.54 16.16 33.03
C LEU A 186 5.32 15.61 31.83
N ALA A 187 5.72 16.47 30.90
CA ALA A 187 6.59 16.10 29.77
C ALA A 187 7.94 15.56 30.27
N ASN A 188 8.55 16.24 31.25
CA ASN A 188 9.80 15.82 31.87
C ASN A 188 9.66 14.45 32.55
N GLN A 189 8.62 14.26 33.38
CA GLN A 189 8.38 13.01 34.10
C GLN A 189 8.15 11.81 33.17
N ASN A 190 7.58 12.04 31.98
CA ASN A 190 7.29 10.99 31.01
C ASN A 190 8.34 10.89 29.89
N HIS A 191 9.42 11.66 29.97
CA HIS A 191 10.47 11.75 28.93
C HIS A 191 9.91 12.06 27.54
N LEU A 192 8.92 12.95 27.47
CA LEU A 192 8.27 13.38 26.25
C LEU A 192 8.80 14.76 25.82
N PRO A 193 8.93 15.03 24.52
CA PRO A 193 9.16 16.39 24.04
C PRO A 193 7.98 17.29 24.43
N ILE A 194 8.26 18.53 24.83
CA ILE A 194 7.22 19.52 25.20
C ILE A 194 6.27 19.80 24.02
N GLU A 195 6.77 19.67 22.77
CA GLU A 195 6.00 19.86 21.54
C GLU A 195 4.87 18.82 21.32
N VAL A 196 4.75 17.82 22.20
CA VAL A 196 3.73 16.76 22.12
C VAL A 196 2.44 17.14 22.86
N PHE A 197 2.43 18.25 23.62
CA PHE A 197 1.31 18.70 24.44
C PHE A 197 0.67 20.01 23.98
#